data_AF-A0AAN5CCN1-F1
#
_entry.id   AF-A0AAN5CCN1-F1
#
_cell.length_a   1.000
_cell.length_b   1.000
_cell.length_c   1.000
_cell.angle_alpha   90.00
_cell.angle_beta   90.00
_cell.angle_gamma   90.00
#
_symmetry.space_group_name_H-M   'P 1'
#
loop_
_entity.id
_entity.type
_entity.pdbx_description
1 polymer ?
#
loop_
_entity_poly.entity_id
_entity_poly.type
_entity_poly.pdbx_seq_one_letter_code
_entity_poly.pdbx_strand_id
1 'polypeptide(L)'
;TDPRLVKAAAAWRRPHVVENDDTRRIAELSALLQSSEEKLKKVQAEFEALNTEHENLCFSVMESDREQFLKNEEDERRQMHQQQQENASAEELRALNEQYIAALATASEKTNRAKEAQDLAEEMRKIAVELEEGKEKAEREKEGLEKEKEQWERDRVELQRTSEESARKRMEVESVRVEQERSLEEAKKIVEGLQTSLAEANERVEDEKRAARQFKGERDIFEHQCARLKSGQWIGGEGREAWEHANEARRDSKRVSELTDENEELRESKEKYKKRAREYETQIDELKEDVEKLKKRSKEYERLEKELAESEERVKKLEKKK
;
A
#
# COMPACT_ATOMS: atom_id res chain seq x y z
N THR A 1 -32.10 -52.45 -201.55
CA THR A 1 -33.23 -53.25 -202.08
C THR A 1 -34.20 -53.40 -200.92
N ASP A 2 -35.38 -52.80 -200.89
CA ASP A 2 -36.40 -52.86 -201.93
C ASP A 2 -37.39 -51.67 -201.84
N PRO A 3 -37.64 -50.96 -202.96
CA PRO A 3 -38.67 -49.95 -203.10
C PRO A 3 -39.90 -50.51 -203.85
N ARG A 4 -40.98 -50.95 -203.16
CA ARG A 4 -42.35 -51.10 -203.75
C ARG A 4 -43.50 -51.51 -202.79
N LEU A 5 -43.53 -51.03 -201.54
CA LEU A 5 -44.77 -51.03 -200.72
C LEU A 5 -45.11 -49.64 -200.17
N VAL A 6 -45.32 -48.77 -201.13
CA VAL A 6 -46.27 -47.66 -201.08
C VAL A 6 -47.70 -48.22 -201.13
N LYS A 7 -48.62 -47.64 -200.32
CA LYS A 7 -50.11 -47.72 -200.31
C LYS A 7 -50.83 -48.62 -199.28
N ALA A 8 -51.04 -48.07 -198.07
CA ALA A 8 -52.30 -47.94 -197.29
C ALA A 8 -51.94 -47.55 -195.84
N ALA A 9 -52.33 -46.46 -195.18
CA ALA A 9 -53.17 -45.30 -195.46
C ALA A 9 -52.54 -44.15 -194.62
N ALA A 10 -52.32 -42.91 -195.07
CA ALA A 10 -53.17 -42.05 -195.90
C ALA A 10 -54.60 -41.86 -195.34
N ALA A 11 -54.69 -41.58 -194.04
CA ALA A 11 -55.71 -40.82 -193.27
C ALA A 11 -55.35 -41.04 -191.80
N TRP A 12 -55.09 -40.10 -190.88
CA TRP A 12 -55.69 -38.82 -190.53
C TRP A 12 -54.54 -37.90 -190.03
N ARG A 13 -54.18 -36.80 -190.69
CA ARG A 13 -54.66 -35.41 -190.50
C ARG A 13 -54.62 -34.86 -189.05
N ARG A 14 -53.68 -33.91 -188.83
CA ARG A 14 -53.77 -32.60 -188.13
C ARG A 14 -52.84 -32.35 -186.92
N PRO A 15 -52.43 -31.08 -186.73
CA PRO A 15 -51.29 -30.65 -185.91
C PRO A 15 -51.72 -30.34 -184.47
N HIS A 16 -50.81 -30.40 -183.49
CA HIS A 16 -50.98 -29.58 -182.28
C HIS A 16 -49.64 -29.09 -181.68
N VAL A 17 -49.64 -27.77 -181.52
CA VAL A 17 -48.81 -26.86 -180.73
C VAL A 17 -48.76 -27.27 -179.25
N VAL A 18 -47.60 -27.10 -178.57
CA VAL A 18 -47.42 -26.57 -177.19
C VAL A 18 -45.94 -26.11 -177.10
N GLU A 19 -45.55 -24.83 -177.20
CA GLU A 19 -45.53 -23.70 -176.22
C GLU A 19 -44.67 -23.87 -174.93
N ASN A 20 -43.44 -23.32 -174.98
CA ASN A 20 -42.79 -22.32 -174.09
C ASN A 20 -42.55 -22.44 -172.55
N ASP A 21 -42.90 -23.48 -171.77
CA ASP A 21 -42.81 -23.36 -170.28
C ASP A 21 -41.86 -24.29 -169.48
N ASP A 22 -41.36 -25.41 -170.01
CA ASP A 22 -40.73 -26.43 -169.16
C ASP A 22 -39.24 -26.22 -168.82
N THR A 23 -38.47 -25.52 -169.65
CA THR A 23 -37.02 -25.30 -169.39
C THR A 23 -36.75 -24.20 -168.36
N ARG A 24 -37.67 -23.24 -168.18
CA ARG A 24 -37.56 -22.19 -167.15
C ARG A 24 -37.89 -22.72 -165.75
N ARG A 25 -38.89 -23.60 -165.66
CA ARG A 25 -39.35 -24.22 -164.41
C ARG A 25 -38.29 -25.10 -163.74
N ILE A 26 -37.49 -25.82 -164.52
CA ILE A 26 -36.41 -26.67 -163.99
C ILE A 26 -35.26 -25.82 -163.40
N ALA A 27 -34.96 -24.67 -163.99
CA ALA A 27 -33.94 -23.75 -163.47
C ALA A 27 -34.38 -23.06 -162.18
N GLU A 28 -35.64 -22.62 -162.08
CA GLU A 28 -36.20 -22.01 -160.86
C GLU A 28 -36.29 -23.00 -159.69
N LEU A 29 -36.67 -24.25 -159.93
CA LEU A 29 -36.73 -25.28 -158.89
C LEU A 29 -35.33 -25.68 -158.37
N SER A 30 -34.32 -25.70 -159.24
CA SER A 30 -32.93 -25.99 -158.83
C SER A 30 -32.33 -24.87 -157.96
N ALA A 31 -32.66 -23.61 -158.24
CA ALA A 31 -32.25 -22.46 -157.43
C ALA A 31 -32.95 -22.42 -156.05
N LEU A 32 -34.23 -22.81 -156.00
CA LEU A 32 -34.98 -22.94 -154.74
C LEU A 32 -34.43 -24.08 -153.86
N LEU A 33 -34.00 -25.20 -154.46
CA LEU A 33 -33.42 -26.32 -153.71
C LEU A 33 -32.09 -25.92 -153.05
N GLN A 34 -31.17 -25.29 -153.81
CA GLN A 34 -29.89 -24.79 -153.26
C GLN A 34 -30.11 -23.74 -152.16
N SER A 35 -31.07 -22.83 -152.33
CA SER A 35 -31.42 -21.85 -151.30
C SER A 35 -31.97 -22.50 -150.02
N SER A 36 -32.68 -23.62 -150.13
CA SER A 36 -33.22 -24.34 -148.98
C SER A 36 -32.17 -25.15 -148.21
N GLU A 37 -31.18 -25.72 -148.89
CA GLU A 37 -30.07 -26.46 -148.26
C GLU A 37 -29.13 -25.53 -147.47
N GLU A 38 -28.85 -24.33 -147.98
CA GLU A 38 -28.05 -23.33 -147.24
C GLU A 38 -28.75 -22.84 -145.97
N LYS A 39 -30.07 -22.66 -146.01
CA LYS A 39 -30.85 -22.27 -144.83
C LYS A 39 -30.87 -23.35 -143.76
N LEU A 40 -30.96 -24.63 -144.15
CA LEU A 40 -30.90 -25.78 -143.22
C LEU A 40 -29.55 -25.89 -142.50
N LYS A 41 -28.44 -25.73 -143.24
CA LYS A 41 -27.09 -25.74 -142.64
C LYS A 41 -26.90 -24.60 -141.63
N LYS A 42 -27.50 -23.44 -141.89
CA LYS A 42 -27.39 -22.28 -140.99
C LYS A 42 -28.14 -22.49 -139.67
N VAL A 43 -29.36 -23.04 -139.73
CA VAL A 43 -30.16 -23.35 -138.53
C VAL A 43 -29.50 -24.44 -137.67
N GLN A 44 -28.85 -25.42 -138.30
CA GLN A 44 -28.20 -26.52 -137.58
C GLN A 44 -26.96 -26.03 -136.80
N ALA A 45 -26.17 -25.11 -137.38
CA ALA A 45 -25.04 -24.49 -136.69
C ALA A 45 -25.46 -23.58 -135.52
N GLU A 46 -26.58 -22.85 -135.66
CA GLU A 46 -27.11 -22.00 -134.59
C GLU A 46 -27.62 -22.82 -133.39
N PHE A 47 -28.18 -24.02 -133.62
CA PHE A 47 -28.63 -24.92 -132.55
C PHE A 47 -27.47 -25.54 -131.75
N GLU A 48 -26.41 -26.00 -132.43
CA GLU A 48 -25.24 -26.58 -131.76
C GLU A 48 -24.50 -25.54 -130.89
N ALA A 49 -24.37 -24.30 -131.36
CA ALA A 49 -23.77 -23.21 -130.60
C ALA A 49 -24.55 -22.90 -129.31
N LEU A 50 -25.89 -22.88 -129.38
CA LEU A 50 -26.75 -22.61 -128.23
C LEU A 50 -26.69 -23.74 -127.18
N ASN A 51 -26.53 -24.99 -127.61
CA ASN A 51 -26.44 -26.13 -126.71
C ASN A 51 -25.13 -26.11 -125.90
N THR A 52 -24.00 -25.72 -126.53
CA THR A 52 -22.72 -25.53 -125.82
C THR A 52 -22.73 -24.36 -124.83
N GLU A 53 -23.44 -23.26 -125.13
CA GLU A 53 -23.59 -22.16 -124.17
C GLU A 53 -24.41 -22.59 -122.95
N HIS A 54 -25.42 -23.44 -123.12
CA HIS A 54 -26.24 -23.94 -122.02
C HIS A 54 -25.45 -24.87 -121.07
N GLU A 55 -24.66 -25.79 -121.62
CA GLU A 55 -23.82 -26.71 -120.81
C GLU A 55 -22.77 -25.95 -119.99
N ASN A 56 -22.12 -24.92 -120.56
CA ASN A 56 -21.14 -24.10 -119.85
C ASN A 56 -21.76 -23.30 -118.69
N LEU A 57 -23.00 -22.81 -118.84
CA LEU A 57 -23.69 -22.07 -117.79
C LEU A 57 -24.06 -22.97 -116.60
N CYS A 58 -24.48 -24.22 -116.87
CA CYS A 58 -24.80 -25.19 -115.83
C CYS A 58 -23.56 -25.58 -114.99
N PHE A 59 -22.38 -25.69 -115.61
CA PHE A 59 -21.14 -25.96 -114.87
C PHE A 59 -20.69 -24.77 -114.00
N SER A 60 -20.78 -23.53 -114.50
CA SER A 60 -20.32 -22.36 -113.74
C SER A 60 -21.14 -22.07 -112.49
N VAL A 61 -22.46 -22.33 -112.53
CA VAL A 61 -23.34 -22.14 -111.36
C VAL A 61 -23.02 -23.16 -110.26
N MET A 62 -22.76 -24.42 -110.61
CA MET A 62 -22.47 -25.46 -109.62
C MET A 62 -21.09 -25.30 -108.96
N GLU A 63 -20.09 -24.76 -109.66
CA GLU A 63 -18.78 -24.46 -109.06
C GLU A 63 -18.84 -23.26 -108.11
N SER A 64 -19.58 -22.20 -108.47
CA SER A 64 -19.80 -21.03 -107.62
C SER A 64 -20.48 -21.38 -106.30
N ASP A 65 -21.53 -22.19 -106.33
CA ASP A 65 -22.28 -22.58 -105.11
C ASP A 65 -21.45 -23.48 -104.18
N ARG A 66 -20.55 -24.31 -104.75
CA ARG A 66 -19.65 -25.17 -103.97
C ARG A 66 -18.54 -24.38 -103.26
N GLU A 67 -17.96 -23.37 -103.91
CA GLU A 67 -16.92 -22.53 -103.31
C GLU A 67 -17.47 -21.65 -102.17
N GLN A 68 -18.69 -21.12 -102.30
CA GLN A 68 -19.35 -20.37 -101.22
C GLN A 68 -19.65 -21.22 -99.98
N PHE A 69 -20.09 -22.47 -100.18
CA PHE A 69 -20.38 -23.36 -99.05
C PHE A 69 -19.12 -23.66 -98.21
N LEU A 70 -18.00 -24.00 -98.86
CA LEU A 70 -16.74 -24.30 -98.17
C LEU A 70 -16.19 -23.09 -97.41
N LYS A 71 -16.34 -21.88 -97.97
CA LYS A 71 -15.90 -20.64 -97.33
C LYS A 71 -16.70 -20.33 -96.06
N ASN A 72 -18.02 -20.51 -96.10
CA ASN A 72 -18.87 -20.31 -94.92
C ASN A 72 -18.54 -21.31 -93.80
N GLU A 73 -18.25 -22.57 -94.13
CA GLU A 73 -17.90 -23.59 -93.13
C GLU A 73 -16.53 -23.30 -92.45
N GLU A 74 -15.58 -22.73 -93.19
CA GLU A 74 -14.27 -22.35 -92.66
C GLU A 74 -14.34 -21.09 -91.77
N ASP A 75 -15.18 -20.12 -92.13
CA ASP A 75 -15.39 -18.91 -91.34
C ASP A 75 -16.12 -19.18 -90.01
N GLU A 76 -17.10 -20.10 -89.97
CA GLU A 76 -17.75 -20.52 -88.73
C GLU A 76 -16.79 -21.22 -87.76
N ARG A 77 -15.88 -22.07 -88.28
CA ARG A 77 -14.85 -22.72 -87.43
C ARG A 77 -13.86 -21.72 -86.85
N ARG A 78 -13.47 -20.70 -87.61
CA ARG A 78 -12.57 -19.63 -87.14
C ARG A 78 -13.23 -18.79 -86.04
N GLN A 79 -14.51 -18.44 -86.19
CA GLN A 79 -15.24 -17.69 -85.16
C GLN A 79 -15.39 -18.47 -83.85
N MET A 80 -15.73 -19.76 -83.93
CA MET A 80 -15.83 -20.62 -82.73
C MET A 80 -14.49 -20.77 -82.00
N HIS A 81 -13.38 -20.92 -82.73
CA HIS A 81 -12.05 -21.03 -82.13
C HIS A 81 -11.59 -19.69 -81.50
N GLN A 82 -11.92 -18.56 -82.14
CA GLN A 82 -11.60 -17.24 -81.60
C GLN A 82 -12.38 -16.95 -80.30
N GLN A 83 -13.66 -17.32 -80.26
CA GLN A 83 -14.50 -17.15 -79.07
C GLN A 83 -14.06 -18.04 -77.90
N GLN A 84 -13.55 -19.25 -78.18
CA GLN A 84 -12.97 -20.12 -77.14
C GLN A 84 -11.66 -19.57 -76.56
N GLN A 85 -10.80 -18.96 -77.39
CA GLN A 85 -9.57 -18.32 -76.90
C GLN A 85 -9.84 -17.08 -76.05
N GLU A 86 -10.80 -16.24 -76.46
CA GLU A 86 -11.19 -15.06 -75.68
C GLU A 86 -11.78 -15.45 -74.31
N ASN A 87 -12.63 -16.48 -74.26
CA ASN A 87 -13.19 -16.98 -73.00
C ASN A 87 -12.12 -17.57 -72.07
N ALA A 88 -11.18 -18.37 -72.59
CA ALA A 88 -10.08 -18.92 -71.80
C ALA A 88 -9.19 -17.80 -71.21
N SER A 89 -8.86 -16.79 -72.02
CA SER A 89 -8.05 -15.64 -71.55
C SER A 89 -8.78 -14.79 -70.50
N ALA A 90 -10.10 -14.67 -70.58
CA ALA A 90 -10.91 -13.94 -69.62
C ALA A 90 -11.05 -14.69 -68.28
N GLU A 91 -11.12 -16.02 -68.30
CA GLU A 91 -11.14 -16.86 -67.09
C GLU A 91 -9.78 -16.84 -66.37
N GLU A 92 -8.67 -16.90 -67.10
CA GLU A 92 -7.33 -16.76 -66.53
C GLU A 92 -7.14 -15.39 -65.85
N LEU A 93 -7.59 -14.30 -66.48
CA LEU A 93 -7.52 -12.95 -65.89
C LEU A 93 -8.42 -12.80 -64.66
N ARG A 94 -9.60 -13.43 -64.62
CA ARG A 94 -10.46 -13.43 -63.42
C ARG A 94 -9.81 -14.19 -62.28
N ALA A 95 -9.25 -15.38 -62.54
CA ALA A 95 -8.56 -16.18 -61.53
C ALA A 95 -7.34 -15.44 -60.96
N LEU A 96 -6.56 -14.76 -61.81
CA LEU A 96 -5.41 -13.97 -61.37
C LEU A 96 -5.81 -12.75 -60.54
N ASN A 97 -6.93 -12.09 -60.89
CA ASN A 97 -7.47 -10.96 -60.14
C ASN A 97 -8.04 -11.40 -58.78
N GLU A 98 -8.73 -12.54 -58.72
CA GLU A 98 -9.19 -13.12 -57.45
C GLU A 98 -8.02 -13.49 -56.52
N GLN A 99 -6.95 -14.08 -57.07
CA GLN A 99 -5.73 -14.34 -56.29
C GLN A 99 -5.05 -13.07 -55.80
N TYR A 100 -5.02 -12.01 -56.62
CA TYR A 100 -4.45 -10.72 -56.24
C TYR A 100 -5.26 -10.03 -55.13
N ILE A 101 -6.60 -10.06 -55.21
CA ILE A 101 -7.50 -9.54 -54.16
C ILE A 101 -7.31 -10.33 -52.85
N ALA A 102 -7.21 -11.67 -52.93
CA ALA A 102 -6.96 -12.51 -51.75
C ALA A 102 -5.58 -12.22 -51.12
N ALA A 103 -4.54 -12.00 -51.93
CA ALA A 103 -3.22 -11.61 -51.45
C ALA A 103 -3.23 -10.22 -50.79
N LEU A 104 -3.95 -9.25 -51.34
CA LEU A 104 -4.11 -7.92 -50.74
C LEU A 104 -4.90 -7.97 -49.42
N ALA A 105 -5.97 -8.78 -49.35
CA ALA A 105 -6.73 -8.97 -48.12
C ALA A 105 -5.88 -9.60 -47.01
N THR A 106 -5.09 -10.64 -47.32
CA THR A 106 -4.19 -11.27 -46.34
C THR A 106 -3.04 -10.36 -45.91
N ALA A 107 -2.51 -9.53 -46.82
CA ALA A 107 -1.52 -8.51 -46.46
C ALA A 107 -2.12 -7.43 -45.55
N SER A 108 -3.35 -6.98 -45.85
CA SER A 108 -4.08 -6.02 -45.03
C SER A 108 -4.37 -6.56 -43.63
N GLU A 109 -4.84 -7.80 -43.50
CA GLU A 109 -5.03 -8.46 -42.20
C GLU A 109 -3.73 -8.56 -41.40
N LYS A 110 -2.61 -8.91 -42.05
CA LYS A 110 -1.31 -8.95 -41.39
C LYS A 110 -0.88 -7.58 -40.88
N THR A 111 -1.12 -6.51 -41.65
CA THR A 111 -0.81 -5.14 -41.20
C THR A 111 -1.72 -4.67 -40.07
N ASN A 112 -3.00 -5.05 -40.07
CA ASN A 112 -3.93 -4.72 -38.98
C ASN A 112 -3.55 -5.46 -37.70
N ARG A 113 -3.25 -6.77 -37.77
CA ARG A 113 -2.74 -7.53 -36.63
C ARG A 113 -1.40 -7.01 -36.11
N ALA A 114 -0.53 -6.52 -36.99
CA ALA A 114 0.74 -5.89 -36.59
C ALA A 114 0.53 -4.57 -35.84
N LYS A 115 -0.44 -3.75 -36.27
CA LYS A 115 -0.83 -2.52 -35.55
C LYS A 115 -1.45 -2.82 -34.19
N GLU A 116 -2.42 -3.74 -34.13
CA GLU A 116 -3.02 -4.19 -32.86
C GLU A 116 -1.97 -4.70 -31.87
N ALA A 117 -0.99 -5.47 -32.35
CA ALA A 117 0.13 -5.95 -31.53
C ALA A 117 1.06 -4.83 -31.07
N GLN A 118 1.27 -3.80 -31.90
CA GLN A 118 2.07 -2.63 -31.55
C GLN A 118 1.36 -1.76 -30.50
N ASP A 119 0.06 -1.52 -30.67
CA ASP A 119 -0.77 -0.77 -29.72
C ASP A 119 -0.82 -1.49 -28.35
N LEU A 120 -1.03 -2.82 -28.35
CA LEU A 120 -0.93 -3.65 -27.14
C LEU A 120 0.46 -3.58 -26.48
N ALA A 121 1.53 -3.56 -27.27
CA ALA A 121 2.89 -3.43 -26.74
C ALA A 121 3.16 -2.05 -26.12
N GLU A 122 2.59 -0.99 -26.69
CA GLU A 122 2.67 0.37 -26.12
C GLU A 122 1.85 0.49 -24.83
N GLU A 123 0.65 -0.08 -24.78
CA GLU A 123 -0.14 -0.16 -23.54
C GLU A 123 0.57 -0.97 -22.45
N MET A 124 1.15 -2.12 -22.81
CA MET A 124 1.94 -2.94 -21.87
C MET A 124 3.16 -2.18 -21.34
N ARG A 125 3.85 -1.39 -22.18
CA ARG A 125 4.96 -0.53 -21.72
C ARG A 125 4.49 0.55 -20.77
N LYS A 126 3.35 1.19 -21.05
CA LYS A 126 2.78 2.22 -20.17
C LYS A 126 2.40 1.64 -18.81
N ILE A 127 1.74 0.48 -18.79
CA ILE A 127 1.39 -0.24 -17.55
C ILE A 127 2.65 -0.64 -16.79
N ALA A 128 3.71 -1.08 -17.47
CA ALA A 128 4.98 -1.43 -16.83
C ALA A 128 5.62 -0.23 -16.11
N VAL A 129 5.62 0.96 -16.75
CA VAL A 129 6.12 2.20 -16.14
C VAL A 129 5.28 2.59 -14.92
N GLU A 130 3.95 2.59 -15.04
CA GLU A 130 3.04 2.92 -13.92
C GLU A 130 3.21 1.94 -12.74
N LEU A 131 3.45 0.65 -13.02
CA LEU A 131 3.75 -0.34 -11.99
C LEU A 131 5.10 -0.12 -11.31
N GLU A 132 6.11 0.33 -12.04
CA GLU A 132 7.45 0.61 -11.50
C GLU A 132 7.43 1.87 -10.63
N GLU A 133 6.79 2.94 -11.09
CA GLU A 133 6.55 4.15 -10.30
C GLU A 133 5.71 3.85 -9.04
N GLY A 134 4.68 2.99 -9.18
CA GLY A 134 3.87 2.52 -8.06
C GLY A 134 4.67 1.74 -7.02
N LYS A 135 5.60 0.88 -7.47
CA LYS A 135 6.52 0.14 -6.58
C LYS A 135 7.48 1.08 -5.86
N GLU A 136 8.11 2.02 -6.55
CA GLU A 136 9.01 2.99 -5.92
C GLU A 136 8.30 3.82 -4.86
N LYS A 137 7.07 4.27 -5.14
CA LYS A 137 6.27 5.01 -4.17
C LYS A 137 5.91 4.15 -2.95
N ALA A 138 5.51 2.90 -3.17
CA ALA A 138 5.22 1.96 -2.09
C ALA A 138 6.47 1.64 -1.24
N GLU A 139 7.65 1.52 -1.86
CA GLU A 139 8.92 1.33 -1.13
C GLU A 139 9.27 2.56 -0.28
N ARG A 140 9.12 3.79 -0.82
CA ARG A 140 9.34 5.02 -0.04
C ARG A 140 8.36 5.16 1.13
N GLU A 141 7.09 4.85 0.91
CA GLU A 141 6.07 4.84 1.98
C GLU A 141 6.39 3.78 3.03
N LYS A 142 6.82 2.59 2.61
CA LYS A 142 7.27 1.52 3.51
C LYS A 142 8.48 1.94 4.34
N GLU A 143 9.51 2.53 3.73
CA GLU A 143 10.67 3.06 4.46
C GLU A 143 10.28 4.17 5.45
N GLY A 144 9.34 5.04 5.07
CA GLY A 144 8.79 6.07 5.95
C GLY A 144 8.10 5.47 7.18
N LEU A 145 7.23 4.47 6.96
CA LEU A 145 6.53 3.75 8.01
C LEU A 145 7.47 2.92 8.89
N GLU A 146 8.53 2.32 8.33
CA GLU A 146 9.54 1.59 9.10
C GLU A 146 10.32 2.53 10.02
N LYS A 147 10.75 3.70 9.54
CA LYS A 147 11.39 4.72 10.39
C LYS A 147 10.47 5.24 11.47
N GLU A 148 9.19 5.46 11.15
CA GLU A 148 8.19 5.88 12.13
C GLU A 148 7.99 4.80 13.20
N LYS A 149 7.86 3.53 12.79
CA LYS A 149 7.75 2.39 13.71
C LYS A 149 8.99 2.26 14.62
N GLU A 150 10.19 2.41 14.08
CA GLU A 150 11.43 2.41 14.88
C GLU A 150 11.47 3.57 15.88
N GLN A 151 10.95 4.74 15.51
CA GLN A 151 10.85 5.89 16.41
C GLN A 151 9.83 5.62 17.52
N TRP A 152 8.65 5.09 17.17
CA TRP A 152 7.62 4.67 18.12
C TRP A 152 8.12 3.60 19.11
N GLU A 153 8.89 2.62 18.64
CA GLU A 153 9.49 1.60 19.50
C GLU A 153 10.53 2.21 20.47
N ARG A 154 11.37 3.15 20.00
CA ARG A 154 12.31 3.88 20.85
C ARG A 154 11.60 4.72 21.92
N ASP A 155 10.62 5.52 21.52
CA ASP A 155 9.85 6.38 22.43
C ASP A 155 9.07 5.53 23.45
N ARG A 156 8.56 4.36 23.06
CA ARG A 156 7.90 3.41 23.97
C ARG A 156 8.87 2.85 25.02
N VAL A 157 10.08 2.44 24.60
CA VAL A 157 11.10 1.92 25.52
C VAL A 157 11.58 3.01 26.48
N GLU A 158 11.79 4.24 25.99
CA GLU A 158 12.16 5.38 26.83
C GLU A 158 11.05 5.73 27.84
N LEU A 159 9.78 5.73 27.41
CA LEU A 159 8.64 5.93 28.30
C LEU A 159 8.56 4.85 29.38
N GLN A 160 8.72 3.57 29.03
CA GLN A 160 8.73 2.48 30.00
C GLN A 160 9.86 2.67 31.01
N ARG A 161 11.09 2.89 30.55
CA ARG A 161 12.25 3.12 31.42
C ARG A 161 12.06 4.31 32.35
N THR A 162 11.60 5.46 31.83
CA THR A 162 11.39 6.66 32.65
C THR A 162 10.25 6.48 33.64
N SER A 163 9.17 5.78 33.25
CA SER A 163 8.05 5.47 34.15
C SER A 163 8.47 4.54 35.30
N GLU A 164 9.31 3.53 35.03
CA GLU A 164 9.86 2.63 36.05
C GLU A 164 10.82 3.38 36.98
N GLU A 165 11.64 4.28 36.44
CA GLU A 165 12.54 5.12 37.24
C GLU A 165 11.74 6.05 38.16
N SER A 166 10.70 6.72 37.65
CA SER A 166 9.80 7.55 38.46
C SER A 166 9.04 6.73 39.51
N ALA A 167 8.63 5.50 39.20
CA ALA A 167 7.99 4.61 40.17
C ALA A 167 8.94 4.18 41.30
N ARG A 168 10.21 3.87 40.98
CA ARG A 168 11.24 3.57 41.97
C ARG A 168 11.52 4.77 42.87
N LYS A 169 11.67 5.96 42.28
CA LYS A 169 11.88 7.21 43.03
C LYS A 169 10.69 7.54 43.93
N ARG A 170 9.44 7.28 43.51
CA ARG A 170 8.25 7.42 44.36
C ARG A 170 8.32 6.54 45.61
N MET A 171 8.62 5.26 45.43
CA MET A 171 8.72 4.33 46.56
C MET A 171 9.88 4.69 47.49
N GLU A 172 11.02 5.11 46.94
CA GLU A 172 12.17 5.56 47.73
C GLU A 172 11.84 6.81 48.55
N VAL A 173 11.27 7.84 47.92
CA VAL A 173 10.83 9.07 48.60
C VAL A 173 9.81 8.75 49.69
N GLU A 174 8.80 7.94 49.39
CA GLU A 174 7.73 7.61 50.35
C GLU A 174 8.23 6.74 51.50
N SER A 175 9.04 5.71 51.23
CA SER A 175 9.65 4.86 52.26
C SER A 175 10.42 5.70 53.26
N VAL A 176 11.25 6.61 52.76
CA VAL A 176 12.10 7.35 53.67
C VAL A 176 11.37 8.51 54.35
N ARG A 177 10.39 9.14 53.69
CA ARG A 177 9.50 10.09 54.33
C ARG A 177 8.81 9.48 55.55
N VAL A 178 8.24 8.28 55.40
CA VAL A 178 7.56 7.57 56.51
C VAL A 178 8.54 7.25 57.64
N GLU A 179 9.73 6.76 57.32
CA GLU A 179 10.76 6.44 58.32
C GLU A 179 11.21 7.70 59.08
N GLN A 180 11.37 8.83 58.37
CA GLN A 180 11.73 10.10 58.98
C GLN A 180 10.64 10.69 59.87
N GLU A 181 9.39 10.74 59.39
CA GLU A 181 8.26 11.25 60.16
C GLU A 181 8.10 10.44 61.46
N ARG A 182 8.21 9.11 61.36
CA ARG A 182 8.18 8.23 62.53
C ARG A 182 9.35 8.49 63.48
N SER A 183 10.57 8.59 62.96
CA SER A 183 11.77 8.81 63.79
C SER A 183 11.74 10.17 64.49
N LEU A 184 11.27 11.22 63.81
CA LEU A 184 11.11 12.55 64.39
C LEU A 184 10.03 12.57 65.48
N GLU A 185 8.91 11.88 65.27
CA GLU A 185 7.83 11.79 66.25
C GLU A 185 8.25 10.99 67.50
N GLU A 186 8.96 9.87 67.31
CA GLU A 186 9.54 9.09 68.40
C GLU A 186 10.56 9.93 69.20
N ALA A 187 11.46 10.64 68.52
CA ALA A 187 12.44 11.51 69.17
C ALA A 187 11.78 12.65 69.99
N LYS A 188 10.72 13.29 69.45
CA LYS A 188 9.96 14.31 70.19
C LYS A 188 9.37 13.77 71.48
N LYS A 189 8.71 12.60 71.43
CA LYS A 189 8.11 11.97 72.61
C LYS A 189 9.15 11.66 73.69
N ILE A 190 10.33 11.18 73.29
CA ILE A 190 11.43 10.92 74.22
C ILE A 190 11.91 12.23 74.86
N VAL A 191 12.14 13.27 74.07
CA VAL A 191 12.58 14.59 74.58
C VAL A 191 11.55 15.19 75.53
N GLU A 192 10.26 15.13 75.21
CA GLU A 192 9.18 15.59 76.08
C GLU A 192 9.17 14.83 77.42
N GLY A 193 9.27 13.50 77.37
CA GLY A 193 9.34 12.66 78.58
C GLY A 193 10.57 12.96 79.45
N LEU A 194 11.73 13.20 78.83
CA LEU A 194 12.95 13.61 79.54
C LEU A 194 12.83 15.01 80.13
N GLN A 195 12.19 15.95 79.45
CA GLN A 195 11.94 17.30 79.98
C GLN A 195 11.02 17.28 81.21
N THR A 196 9.98 16.45 81.19
CA THR A 196 9.14 16.22 82.37
C THR A 196 9.95 15.63 83.52
N SER A 197 10.75 14.59 83.24
CA SER A 197 11.60 13.94 84.25
C SER A 197 12.66 14.88 84.83
N LEU A 198 13.21 15.79 84.01
CA LEU A 198 14.12 16.84 84.43
C LEU A 198 13.43 17.87 85.33
N ALA A 199 12.22 18.32 84.96
CA ALA A 199 11.44 19.25 85.76
C ALA A 199 11.11 18.65 87.14
N GLU A 200 10.67 17.40 87.19
CA GLU A 200 10.41 16.68 88.44
C GLU A 200 11.67 16.53 89.30
N ALA A 201 12.81 16.17 88.70
CA ALA A 201 14.07 16.05 89.42
C ALA A 201 14.52 17.40 90.02
N ASN A 202 14.35 18.50 89.28
CA ASN A 202 14.67 19.85 89.76
C ASN A 202 13.73 20.31 90.87
N GLU A 203 12.44 20.01 90.79
CA GLU A 203 11.47 20.29 91.86
C GLU A 203 11.86 19.54 93.15
N ARG A 204 12.19 18.25 93.04
CA ARG A 204 12.70 17.45 94.17
C ARG A 204 13.95 18.06 94.80
N VAL A 205 14.89 18.58 94.00
CA VAL A 205 16.08 19.28 94.52
C VAL A 205 15.71 20.53 95.32
N GLU A 206 14.70 21.29 94.89
CA GLU A 206 14.23 22.47 95.62
C GLU A 206 13.45 22.12 96.89
N ASP A 207 12.66 21.05 96.88
CA ASP A 207 12.00 20.52 98.07
C ASP A 207 13.01 20.08 99.12
N GLU A 208 14.02 19.30 98.72
CA GLU A 208 15.13 18.84 99.59
C GLU A 208 15.92 20.03 100.16
N LYS A 209 16.13 21.09 99.36
CA LYS A 209 16.74 22.35 99.86
C LYS A 209 15.87 23.04 100.91
N ARG A 210 14.55 23.06 100.73
CA ARG A 210 13.62 23.64 101.70
C ARG A 210 13.60 22.82 103.00
N ALA A 211 13.50 21.50 102.90
CA ALA A 211 13.54 20.58 104.04
C ALA A 211 14.85 20.73 104.85
N ALA A 212 16.01 20.73 104.18
CA ALA A 212 17.29 20.90 104.85
C ALA A 212 17.42 22.26 105.59
N ARG A 213 16.81 23.34 105.06
CA ARG A 213 16.77 24.64 105.76
C ARG A 213 15.87 24.59 107.00
N GLN A 214 14.76 23.87 106.93
CA GLN A 214 13.86 23.68 108.08
C GLN A 214 14.55 22.88 109.18
N PHE A 215 15.11 21.71 108.85
CA PHE A 215 15.82 20.90 109.83
C PHE A 215 17.04 21.60 110.42
N LYS A 216 17.76 22.40 109.62
CA LYS A 216 18.83 23.25 110.16
C LYS A 216 18.28 24.27 111.17
N GLY A 217 17.18 24.96 110.85
CA GLY A 217 16.55 25.90 111.78
C GLY A 217 16.09 25.23 113.07
N GLU A 218 15.46 24.05 112.98
CA GLU A 218 15.09 23.24 114.15
C GLU A 218 16.31 22.85 114.98
N ARG A 219 17.37 22.37 114.32
CA ARG A 219 18.61 21.96 114.99
C ARG A 219 19.24 23.13 115.74
N ASP A 220 19.31 24.31 115.11
CA ASP A 220 19.86 25.52 115.73
C ASP A 220 19.06 25.91 116.99
N ILE A 221 17.72 25.72 116.99
CA ILE A 221 16.87 25.94 118.17
C ILE A 221 17.24 24.97 119.30
N PHE A 222 17.34 23.66 119.01
CA PHE A 222 17.69 22.65 120.01
C PHE A 222 19.14 22.78 120.49
N GLU A 223 20.08 23.19 119.63
CA GLU A 223 21.46 23.50 120.00
C GLU A 223 21.51 24.70 120.95
N HIS A 224 20.75 25.76 120.68
CA HIS A 224 20.60 26.90 121.59
C HIS A 224 19.97 26.49 122.92
N GLN A 225 18.93 25.65 122.92
CA GLN A 225 18.33 25.10 124.14
C GLN A 225 19.35 24.29 124.95
N CYS A 226 20.07 23.36 124.30
CA CYS A 226 21.17 22.59 124.91
C CYS A 226 22.24 23.50 125.52
N ALA A 227 22.66 24.54 124.80
CA ALA A 227 23.67 25.48 125.28
C ALA A 227 23.18 26.25 126.52
N ARG A 228 21.91 26.69 126.52
CA ARG A 228 21.30 27.41 127.63
C ARG A 228 21.13 26.54 128.89
N LEU A 229 20.75 25.27 128.70
CA LEU A 229 20.68 24.28 129.78
C LEU A 229 22.10 23.97 130.33
N LYS A 230 23.13 23.91 129.49
CA LYS A 230 24.52 23.67 129.91
C LYS A 230 25.17 24.88 130.59
N SER A 231 24.83 26.11 130.20
CA SER A 231 25.47 27.33 130.73
C SER A 231 25.01 27.74 132.12
N GLY A 232 24.20 26.93 132.82
CA GLY A 232 23.90 27.13 134.24
C GLY A 232 22.98 28.31 134.53
N GLN A 233 22.12 28.74 133.59
CA GLN A 233 21.03 29.69 133.88
C GLN A 233 19.90 29.08 134.75
N TRP A 234 20.13 27.91 135.33
CA TRP A 234 19.22 27.22 136.20
C TRP A 234 19.53 27.55 137.66
N ILE A 235 18.60 28.25 138.32
CA ILE A 235 18.66 28.67 139.74
C ILE A 235 17.89 27.67 140.63
N GLY A 236 17.53 26.48 140.10
CA GLY A 236 16.66 25.49 140.74
C GLY A 236 17.38 24.53 141.71
N GLY A 237 16.61 23.83 142.54
CA GLY A 237 17.09 23.18 143.76
C GLY A 237 17.62 21.74 143.62
N GLU A 238 18.36 21.29 144.62
CA GLU A 238 18.92 19.94 144.71
C GLU A 238 17.87 18.82 144.54
N GLY A 239 18.28 17.69 143.96
CA GLY A 239 17.43 16.49 143.87
C GLY A 239 16.64 16.36 142.56
N ARG A 240 15.31 16.26 142.65
CA ARG A 240 14.44 15.89 141.52
C ARG A 240 14.48 16.88 140.36
N GLU A 241 14.53 18.18 140.65
CA GLU A 241 14.52 19.23 139.62
C GLU A 241 15.82 19.24 138.80
N ALA A 242 16.97 19.02 139.45
CA ALA A 242 18.26 18.86 138.77
C ALA A 242 18.27 17.63 137.84
N TRP A 243 17.63 16.53 138.27
CA TRP A 243 17.50 15.31 137.47
C TRP A 243 16.59 15.50 136.25
N GLU A 244 15.47 16.20 136.41
CA GLU A 244 14.55 16.53 135.29
C GLU A 244 15.25 17.42 134.25
N HIS A 245 15.98 18.44 134.70
CA HIS A 245 16.75 19.34 133.85
C HIS A 245 17.87 18.63 133.08
N ALA A 246 18.60 17.72 133.74
CA ALA A 246 19.61 16.89 133.08
C ALA A 246 19.00 15.94 132.03
N ASN A 247 17.80 15.41 132.30
CA ASN A 247 17.07 14.58 131.34
C ASN A 247 16.56 15.38 130.15
N GLU A 248 16.11 16.62 130.35
CA GLU A 248 15.69 17.52 129.27
C GLU A 248 16.87 17.85 128.34
N ALA A 249 18.03 18.25 128.91
CA ALA A 249 19.25 18.48 128.14
C ALA A 249 19.71 17.23 127.35
N ARG A 250 19.50 16.03 127.92
CA ARG A 250 19.78 14.76 127.24
C ARG A 250 18.82 14.50 126.07
N ARG A 251 17.53 14.81 126.22
CA ARG A 251 16.53 14.67 125.13
C ARG A 251 16.82 15.64 124.00
N ASP A 252 17.10 16.90 124.30
CA ASP A 252 17.43 17.92 123.29
C ASP A 252 18.73 17.55 122.57
N SER A 253 19.75 17.09 123.29
CA SER A 253 21.00 16.63 122.68
C SER A 253 20.80 15.40 121.78
N LYS A 254 19.85 14.51 122.14
CA LYS A 254 19.49 13.38 121.28
C LYS A 254 18.77 13.87 120.02
N ARG A 255 17.84 14.82 120.14
CA ARG A 255 17.12 15.41 119.00
C ARG A 255 18.05 16.14 118.04
N VAL A 256 19.09 16.84 118.53
CA VAL A 256 20.13 17.45 117.69
C VAL A 256 20.87 16.40 116.87
N SER A 257 21.20 15.24 117.46
CA SER A 257 21.83 14.13 116.72
C SER A 257 20.91 13.59 115.64
N GLU A 258 19.65 13.31 115.98
CA GLU A 258 18.63 12.83 115.02
C GLU A 258 18.44 13.81 113.86
N LEU A 259 18.34 15.12 114.14
CA LEU A 259 18.25 16.17 113.12
C LEU A 259 19.52 16.32 112.26
N THR A 260 20.67 15.91 112.78
CA THR A 260 21.93 15.93 112.04
C THR A 260 21.98 14.76 111.06
N ASP A 261 21.56 13.57 111.50
CA ASP A 261 21.45 12.38 110.66
C ASP A 261 20.39 12.60 109.55
N GLU A 262 19.20 13.11 109.90
CA GLU A 262 18.14 13.47 108.94
C GLU A 262 18.65 14.48 107.89
N ASN A 263 19.44 15.49 108.28
CA ASN A 263 20.02 16.45 107.33
C ASN A 263 21.06 15.82 106.38
N GLU A 264 21.84 14.85 106.86
CA GLU A 264 22.82 14.17 106.00
C GLU A 264 22.11 13.28 104.98
N GLU A 265 21.04 12.58 105.37
CA GLU A 265 20.20 11.81 104.44
C GLU A 265 19.59 12.68 103.33
N LEU A 266 19.06 13.87 103.68
CA LEU A 266 18.57 14.83 102.68
C LEU A 266 19.68 15.35 101.77
N ARG A 267 20.88 15.56 102.31
CA ARG A 267 22.04 16.00 101.52
C ARG A 267 22.40 14.95 100.47
N GLU A 268 22.42 13.68 100.86
CA GLU A 268 22.64 12.57 99.93
C GLU A 268 21.51 12.42 98.90
N SER A 269 20.25 12.52 99.33
CA SER A 269 19.07 12.49 98.45
C SER A 269 19.14 13.58 97.38
N LYS A 270 19.42 14.82 97.81
CA LYS A 270 19.58 15.97 96.93
C LYS A 270 20.71 15.79 95.91
N GLU A 271 21.85 15.26 96.31
CA GLU A 271 22.96 14.99 95.36
C GLU A 271 22.56 13.90 94.35
N LYS A 272 21.78 12.88 94.74
CA LYS A 272 21.23 11.89 93.80
C LYS A 272 20.30 12.54 92.77
N TYR A 273 19.37 13.40 93.20
CA TYR A 273 18.46 14.09 92.27
C TYR A 273 19.18 15.09 91.35
N LYS A 274 20.19 15.82 91.87
CA LYS A 274 21.05 16.66 91.03
C LYS A 274 21.80 15.85 89.96
N LYS A 275 22.29 14.67 90.32
CA LYS A 275 22.96 13.78 89.36
C LYS A 275 22.00 13.35 88.26
N ARG A 276 20.78 12.91 88.62
CA ARG A 276 19.72 12.56 87.66
C ARG A 276 19.33 13.72 86.75
N ALA A 277 19.20 14.93 87.31
CA ALA A 277 18.91 16.13 86.52
C ALA A 277 19.99 16.37 85.45
N ARG A 278 21.28 16.29 85.80
CA ARG A 278 22.39 16.41 84.85
C ARG A 278 22.40 15.30 83.79
N GLU A 279 22.07 14.07 84.18
CA GLU A 279 21.95 12.94 83.25
C GLU A 279 20.84 13.20 82.23
N TYR A 280 19.66 13.68 82.66
CA TYR A 280 18.58 14.05 81.74
C TYR A 280 18.94 15.25 80.85
N GLU A 281 19.61 16.27 81.38
CA GLU A 281 20.11 17.41 80.58
C GLU A 281 21.03 16.92 79.46
N THR A 282 21.98 16.03 79.79
CA THR A 282 22.91 15.45 78.83
C THR A 282 22.17 14.67 77.74
N GLN A 283 21.22 13.81 78.13
CA GLN A 283 20.41 13.01 77.19
C GLN A 283 19.54 13.90 76.28
N ILE A 284 18.97 14.97 76.82
CA ILE A 284 18.18 15.94 76.04
C ILE A 284 19.07 16.63 75.01
N ASP A 285 20.28 17.04 75.38
CA ASP A 285 21.19 17.73 74.47
C ASP A 285 21.71 16.80 73.36
N GLU A 286 22.04 15.54 73.67
CA GLU A 286 22.38 14.52 72.67
C GLU A 286 21.22 14.31 71.67
N LEU A 287 19.99 14.18 72.18
CA LEU A 287 18.82 14.00 71.32
C LEU A 287 18.50 15.23 70.46
N LYS A 288 18.78 16.45 70.94
CA LYS A 288 18.65 17.66 70.11
C LYS A 288 19.58 17.62 68.91
N GLU A 289 20.82 17.15 69.09
CA GLU A 289 21.76 17.00 67.97
C GLU A 289 21.24 15.99 66.94
N ASP A 290 20.68 14.88 67.40
CA ASP A 290 20.10 13.87 66.51
C ASP A 290 18.85 14.38 65.79
N VAL A 291 18.00 15.16 66.46
CA VAL A 291 16.87 15.86 65.83
C VAL A 291 17.36 16.84 64.75
N GLU A 292 18.45 17.58 64.98
CA GLU A 292 19.03 18.46 63.96
C GLU A 292 19.62 17.68 62.77
N LYS A 293 20.22 16.51 62.99
CA LYS A 293 20.63 15.61 61.90
C LYS A 293 19.42 15.12 61.10
N LEU A 294 18.33 14.73 61.76
CA LEU A 294 17.09 14.32 61.12
C LEU A 294 16.47 15.46 60.29
N LYS A 295 16.47 16.69 60.80
CA LYS A 295 16.04 17.89 60.04
C LYS A 295 16.89 18.15 58.81
N LYS A 296 18.22 17.96 58.88
CA LYS A 296 19.09 18.08 57.71
C LYS A 296 18.77 17.03 56.65
N ARG A 297 18.54 15.78 57.06
CA ARG A 297 18.10 14.71 56.16
C ARG A 297 16.72 15.03 55.57
N SER A 298 15.80 15.64 56.33
CA SER A 298 14.49 16.11 55.82
C SER A 298 14.63 17.06 54.62
N LYS A 299 15.58 18.00 54.67
CA LYS A 299 15.87 18.89 53.51
C LYS A 299 16.46 18.16 52.31
N GLU A 300 17.10 17.00 52.51
CA GLU A 300 17.58 16.14 51.44
C GLU A 300 16.40 15.44 50.74
N TYR A 301 15.37 15.02 51.49
CA TYR A 301 14.11 14.51 50.91
C TYR A 301 13.38 15.57 50.11
N GLU A 302 13.29 16.80 50.60
CA GLU A 302 12.68 17.90 49.82
C GLU A 302 13.38 18.11 48.46
N ARG A 303 14.67 17.75 48.34
CA ARG A 303 15.38 17.77 47.05
C ARG A 303 15.00 16.57 46.19
N LEU A 304 14.99 15.37 46.76
CA LEU A 304 14.58 14.15 46.05
C LEU A 304 13.13 14.24 45.55
N GLU A 305 12.23 14.87 46.30
CA GLU A 305 10.86 15.17 45.87
C GLU A 305 10.82 16.08 44.63
N LYS A 306 11.70 17.09 44.55
CA LYS A 306 11.82 17.95 43.37
C LYS A 306 12.33 17.18 42.17
N GLU A 307 13.36 16.36 42.34
CA GLU A 307 13.90 15.51 41.27
C GLU A 307 12.87 14.50 40.76
N LEU A 308 12.05 13.95 41.67
CA LEU A 308 10.93 13.10 41.32
C LEU A 308 9.90 13.87 40.48
N ALA A 309 9.49 15.07 40.90
CA ALA A 309 8.54 15.90 40.17
C ALA A 309 9.03 16.24 38.75
N GLU A 310 10.33 16.53 38.59
CA GLU A 310 10.93 16.73 37.26
C GLU A 310 10.86 15.47 36.39
N SER A 311 11.09 14.29 36.98
CA SER A 311 10.99 13.02 36.25
C SER A 311 9.54 12.72 35.82
N GLU A 312 8.56 13.00 36.67
CA GLU A 312 7.13 12.85 36.36
C GLU A 312 6.70 13.81 35.25
N GLU A 313 7.22 15.04 35.22
CA GLU A 313 6.96 15.98 34.13
C GLU A 313 7.52 15.48 32.79
N ARG A 314 8.70 14.85 32.80
CA ARG A 314 9.28 14.22 31.59
C ARG A 314 8.41 13.07 31.10
N VAL A 315 7.95 12.19 31.99
CA VAL A 315 7.01 11.10 31.66
C VAL A 315 5.74 11.67 31.03
N LYS A 316 5.13 12.70 31.64
CA LYS A 316 3.92 13.35 31.11
C LYS A 316 4.13 13.98 29.73
N LYS A 317 5.32 14.49 29.43
CA LYS A 317 5.67 15.01 28.10
C LYS A 317 5.80 13.88 27.07
N LEU A 318 6.36 12.74 27.46
CA LEU A 318 6.48 11.56 26.59
C LEU A 318 5.11 10.91 26.33
N GLU A 319 4.24 10.82 27.35
CA GLU A 319 2.87 10.31 27.19
C GLU A 319 2.03 11.15 26.23
N LYS A 320 2.22 12.48 26.19
CA LYS A 320 1.51 13.37 25.26
C LYS A 320 1.93 13.23 23.80
N LYS A 321 3.11 12.65 23.55
CA LYS A 321 3.60 12.38 22.19
C LYS A 321 3.07 11.06 21.64
N LYS A 322 2.46 10.23 22.51
CA LYS A 322 1.80 8.97 22.16
C LYS A 322 0.41 9.21 21.57
#